data_AF-A0A7K2LV40-F1
#
_entry.id   AF-A0A7K2LV40-F1
#
_cell.length_a   1.000
_cell.length_b   1.000
_cell.length_c   1.000
_cell.angle_alpha   90.00
_cell.angle_beta   90.00
_cell.angle_gamma   90.00
#
_symmetry.space_group_name_H-M   'P 1'
#
loop_
_entity.id
_entity.type
_entity.pdbx_description
1 polymer ?
#
loop_
_entity_poly.entity_id
_entity_poly.type
_entity_poly.pdbx_seq_one_letter_code
_entity_poly.pdbx_strand_id
1 'polypeptide(L)' 'WALGVSQGVLDPRTPPLWQGAAAQVLEPGEELAVGQAVRQQYVSVREQTHPGAFHG' A
#
# COMPACT_ATOMS: atom_id res chain seq x y z
N TRP A 1 1.05 -16.80 -5.90
CA TRP A 1 1.78 -17.04 -7.16
C TRP A 1 3.23 -17.42 -6.92
N ALA A 2 4.08 -16.55 -6.36
CA ALA A 2 5.50 -16.85 -6.08
C ALA A 2 5.72 -18.18 -5.32
N LEU A 3 4.90 -18.45 -4.30
CA LEU A 3 4.92 -19.74 -3.59
C LEU A 3 4.65 -20.94 -4.51
N GLY A 4 3.63 -20.88 -5.36
CA GLY A 4 3.29 -21.97 -6.28
C GLY A 4 4.33 -22.17 -7.39
N VAL A 5 5.01 -21.11 -7.83
CA VAL A 5 6.19 -21.20 -8.73
C VAL A 5 7.32 -21.94 -8.02
N SER A 6 7.63 -21.58 -6.76
CA SER A 6 8.69 -22.25 -5.99
C SER A 6 8.40 -23.73 -5.72
N GLN A 7 7.12 -24.13 -5.71
CA GLN A 7 6.68 -25.51 -5.51
C GLN A 7 6.52 -26.29 -6.84
N GLY A 8 6.77 -25.67 -8.00
CA GLY A 8 6.63 -26.31 -9.32
C GLY A 8 5.19 -26.53 -9.77
N VAL A 9 4.22 -25.92 -9.10
CA VAL A 9 2.78 -26.10 -9.36
C VAL A 9 2.24 -25.01 -10.30
N LEU A 10 2.94 -23.87 -10.44
CA LEU A 10 2.54 -22.75 -11.29
C LEU A 10 3.66 -22.30 -12.24
N ASP A 11 3.29 -21.83 -13.43
CA ASP A 11 4.21 -21.26 -14.40
C ASP A 11 4.62 -19.80 -14.02
N PRO A 12 5.93 -19.48 -14.01
CA PRO A 12 6.43 -18.14 -13.69
C PRO A 12 6.21 -17.09 -14.80
N ARG A 13 5.72 -17.47 -15.98
CA ARG A 13 5.39 -16.51 -17.05
C ARG A 13 3.90 -16.24 -17.17
N THR A 14 3.09 -16.99 -16.44
CA THR A 14 1.64 -16.91 -16.48
C THR A 14 1.13 -16.56 -15.08
N PRO A 15 1.06 -15.26 -14.74
CA PRO A 15 0.40 -14.86 -13.51
C PRO A 15 -1.07 -15.30 -13.56
N PRO A 16 -1.66 -15.69 -12.41
CA PRO A 16 -3.07 -16.05 -12.37
C PRO A 16 -3.90 -14.83 -12.77
N LEU A 17 -5.00 -15.08 -13.49
CA LEU A 17 -6.06 -14.10 -13.66
C LEU A 17 -6.68 -13.80 -12.30
N TRP A 18 -6.21 -12.73 -11.67
CA TRP A 18 -6.88 -12.19 -10.50
C TRP A 18 -8.23 -11.67 -10.93
N GLN A 19 -9.28 -12.12 -10.24
CA GLN A 19 -10.59 -11.51 -10.38
C GLN A 19 -10.44 -10.03 -10.08
N GLY A 20 -11.08 -9.19 -10.90
CA GLY A 20 -11.11 -7.75 -10.63
C GLY A 20 -11.60 -7.52 -9.21
N ALA A 21 -10.89 -6.71 -8.44
CA ALA A 21 -11.34 -6.35 -7.10
C ALA A 21 -12.71 -5.68 -7.23
N ALA A 22 -13.67 -6.10 -6.40
CA ALA A 22 -14.89 -5.32 -6.19
C ALA A 22 -14.47 -4.00 -5.54
N ALA A 23 -14.16 -3.01 -6.36
CA ALA A 23 -13.73 -1.71 -5.90
C ALA A 23 -14.96 -0.87 -5.56
N GLN A 24 -14.91 -0.21 -4.41
CA GLN A 24 -15.84 0.84 -4.06
C GLN A 24 -15.06 2.14 -3.90
N VAL A 25 -15.58 3.21 -4.51
CA VAL A 25 -15.10 4.56 -4.23
C VAL A 25 -15.79 5.02 -2.94
N LEU A 26 -14.99 5.35 -1.94
CA LEU A 26 -15.46 5.89 -0.67
C LEU A 26 -15.13 7.37 -0.62
N GLU A 27 -16.13 8.20 -0.37
CA GLU A 27 -15.91 9.62 -0.14
C GLU A 27 -15.27 9.83 1.24
N PRO A 28 -14.32 10.77 1.40
CA PRO A 28 -13.54 10.90 2.63
C PRO A 28 -14.31 11.29 3.91
N GLY A 29 -15.61 11.56 3.82
CA GLY A 29 -16.48 11.80 4.97
C GLY A 29 -16.01 12.93 5.89
N GLU A 30 -16.53 12.93 7.11
CA GLU A 30 -16.18 13.90 8.15
C GLU A 30 -14.77 13.62 8.73
N GLU A 31 -14.32 12.37 8.64
CA GLU A 31 -13.03 11.90 9.15
C GLU A 31 -11.84 12.34 8.29
N LEU A 32 -12.07 12.94 7.11
CA LEU A 32 -10.99 13.42 6.24
C LEU A 32 -10.00 14.31 6.99
N ALA A 33 -10.49 15.24 7.81
CA ALA A 33 -9.65 16.16 8.57
C ALA A 33 -8.78 15.40 9.59
N VAL A 34 -9.36 14.42 10.29
CA VAL A 34 -8.64 13.57 11.24
C VAL A 34 -7.58 12.74 10.50
N GLY A 35 -7.95 12.12 9.39
CA GLY A 35 -7.02 11.34 8.57
C GLY A 35 -5.88 12.18 8.00
N GLN A 36 -6.13 13.44 7.66
CA GLN A 36 -5.09 14.39 7.27
C GLN A 36 -4.15 14.70 8.44
N ALA A 37 -4.69 14.99 9.63
CA ALA A 37 -3.89 15.28 10.82
C ALA A 37 -2.96 14.12 11.20
N VAL A 38 -3.45 12.88 11.16
CA VAL A 38 -2.65 11.67 11.43
C VAL A 38 -1.51 11.53 10.42
N ARG A 39 -1.78 11.75 9.13
CA ARG A 39 -0.74 11.70 8.08
C ARG A 39 0.31 12.79 8.28
N GLN A 40 -0.09 14.00 8.65
CA GLN A 40 0.83 15.09 8.95
C GLN A 40 1.70 14.79 10.17
N GLN A 41 1.11 14.25 11.24
CA GLN A 41 1.86 13.81 12.43
C GLN A 41 2.88 12.73 12.08
N TYR A 42 2.49 11.72 11.29
CA TYR A 42 3.41 10.67 10.85
C TYR A 42 4.59 11.25 10.06
N VAL A 43 4.33 12.15 9.10
CA VAL A 43 5.39 12.82 8.32
C VAL A 43 6.36 13.54 9.25
N SER A 44 5.85 14.32 10.20
CA SER A 44 6.67 15.06 11.16
C SER A 44 7.56 14.14 12.00
N VAL A 45 7.01 13.06 12.56
CA VAL A 45 7.77 12.10 13.38
C VAL A 45 8.81 11.38 12.53
N ARG A 46 8.45 10.95 11.33
CA ARG A 46 9.34 10.25 10.41
C ARG A 46 10.54 11.11 10.03
N GLU A 47 10.33 12.39 9.73
CA GLU A 47 11.41 13.34 9.38
C GLU A 47 12.35 13.61 10.54
N GLN A 48 11.82 13.72 11.76
CA GLN A 48 12.62 13.84 12.98
C GLN A 48 13.45 12.58 13.26
N THR A 49 12.87 11.40 13.04
CA THR A 49 13.50 10.10 13.36
C THR A 49 14.52 9.67 12.31
N HIS A 50 14.23 9.95 11.04
CA HIS A 50 15.06 9.53 9.90
C HIS A 50 15.41 10.72 8.99
N PRO A 51 16.23 11.68 9.46
CA PRO A 51 16.66 12.79 8.62
C PRO A 51 17.38 12.28 7.37
N GLY A 52 17.05 12.81 6.21
CA GLY A 52 17.74 12.44 4.96
C GLY A 52 17.14 11.25 4.21
N ALA A 53 16.41 10.36 4.87
CA ALA A 53 16.03 9.05 4.32
C ALA A 53 15.00 9.08 3.19
N PHE A 54 14.26 10.19 3.03
CA PHE A 54 13.15 10.31 2.08
C PHE A 54 13.35 11.44 1.06
N HIS A 55 14.55 12.00 0.93
CA HIS A 55 14.88 12.86 -0.20
C HIS A 55 15.19 11.98 -1.41
N GLY A 56 14.29 11.96 -2.39
CA GLY A 56 14.48 11.36 -3.71
C GLY A 56 14.64 12.42 -4.77
#